data_AF-A0A4Z0PZ56-F1
#
_entry.id   AF-A0A4Z0PZ56-F1
#
_cell.length_a   1.000
_cell.length_b   1.000
_cell.length_c   1.000
_cell.angle_alpha   90.00
_cell.angle_beta   90.00
_cell.angle_gamma   90.00
#
_symmetry.space_group_name_H-M   'P 1'
#
loop_
_entity.id
_entity.type
_entity.pdbx_description
1 polymer ?
#
loop_
_entity_poly.entity_id
_entity_poly.type
_entity_poly.pdbx_seq_one_letter_code
_entity_poly.pdbx_strand_id
1 'polypeptide(L)' 'MAHSIKLALGSTEEQKQRLAAQIVRAMGIAGTDEASVFAAIEEVPPVAWMEQVYQADILPH' A
#
# COMPACT_ATOMS: atom_id res chain seq x y z
N MET A 1 11.21 3.61 -8.73
CA MET A 1 10.44 4.20 -7.61
C MET A 1 9.59 3.09 -7.02
N ALA A 2 9.75 2.78 -5.73
CA ALA A 2 8.91 1.80 -5.05
C ALA A 2 7.69 2.54 -4.51
N HIS A 3 6.49 2.13 -4.91
CA HIS A 3 5.25 2.70 -4.39
C HIS A 3 4.77 1.83 -3.23
N SER A 4 4.41 2.45 -2.11
CA SER A 4 3.85 1.77 -0.94
C SER A 4 2.33 1.93 -0.89
N ILE A 5 1.68 1.03 -0.15
CA ILE A 5 0.24 1.07 0.08
C ILE A 5 0.01 1.75 1.42
N LYS A 6 -0.66 2.90 1.40
CA LYS A 6 -0.99 3.65 2.61
C LYS A 6 -2.42 3.34 3.06
N LEU A 7 -2.57 2.95 4.32
CA LEU A 7 -3.85 2.63 4.96
C LEU A 7 -4.12 3.60 6.12
N ALA A 8 -5.39 3.85 6.42
CA ALA A 8 -5.74 4.45 7.70
C ALA A 8 -5.43 3.47 8.84
N LEU A 9 -5.14 4.01 10.03
CA LEU A 9 -4.93 3.20 11.24
C LEU A 9 -6.12 2.28 11.53
N GLY A 10 -5.83 1.06 11.98
CA GLY A 10 -6.83 0.16 12.56
C GLY A 10 -6.79 -1.28 12.05
N SER A 11 -5.83 -1.61 11.17
CA SER A 11 -5.63 -2.99 10.72
C SER A 11 -4.70 -3.74 11.70
N THR A 12 -5.00 -5.00 11.99
CA THR A 12 -4.07 -5.86 12.73
C THR A 12 -2.88 -6.25 11.84
N GLU A 13 -1.78 -6.70 12.44
CA GLU A 13 -0.63 -7.22 11.68
C GLU A 13 -1.01 -8.39 10.77
N GLU A 14 -1.88 -9.29 11.23
CA GLU A 14 -2.38 -10.41 10.41
C GLU A 14 -3.17 -9.92 9.20
N GLN A 15 -4.03 -8.91 9.37
CA GLN A 15 -4.77 -8.30 8.26
C GLN A 15 -3.83 -7.65 7.25
N LYS A 16 -2.78 -6.96 7.71
CA LYS A 16 -1.76 -6.36 6.85
C LYS A 16 -0.97 -7.43 6.08
N GLN A 17 -0.54 -8.49 6.75
CA GLN A 17 0.17 -9.61 6.10
C GLN A 17 -0.71 -10.29 5.03
N ARG A 18 -1.98 -10.56 5.35
CA ARG A 18 -2.92 -11.15 4.40
C ARG A 18 -3.15 -10.23 3.19
N LEU A 19 -3.31 -8.93 3.42
CA LEU A 19 -3.48 -7.95 2.34
C LEU A 19 -2.24 -7.90 1.43
N ALA A 20 -1.03 -7.84 2.00
CA ALA A 20 0.21 -7.83 1.24
C ALA A 20 0.32 -9.06 0.32
N ALA A 21 0.03 -10.25 0.84
CA ALA A 21 0.05 -11.49 0.06
C ALA A 21 -0.97 -11.48 -1.11
N GLN A 22 -2.17 -10.94 -0.89
CA GLN A 22 -3.18 -10.84 -1.95
C GLN A 22 -2.76 -9.84 -3.04
N ILE A 23 -2.11 -8.74 -2.67
CA ILE A 23 -1.63 -7.74 -3.63
C ILE A 23 -0.47 -8.29 -4.47
N VAL A 24 0.51 -8.95 -3.83
CA VAL A 24 1.61 -9.60 -4.55
C VAL A 24 1.07 -10.57 -5.60
N ARG A 25 0.07 -11.40 -5.25
CA ARG A 25 -0.61 -12.28 -6.19
C ARG A 25 -1.33 -11.51 -7.31
N ALA A 26 -2.00 -10.41 -6.99
CA ALA A 26 -2.70 -9.59 -7.97
C ALA A 26 -1.75 -8.96 -9.01
N MET A 27 -0.47 -8.74 -8.67
CA MET A 27 0.53 -8.22 -9.62
C MET A 27 0.78 -9.15 -10.81
N GLY A 28 0.41 -10.43 -10.72
CA GLY A 28 0.39 -11.34 -11.87
C GLY A 28 -0.48 -10.83 -13.03
N ILE A 29 -1.49 -9.98 -12.77
CA ILE A 29 -2.30 -9.32 -13.81
C ILE A 29 -1.42 -8.45 -14.74
N ALA A 30 -0.38 -7.83 -14.18
CA ALA A 30 0.60 -7.05 -14.93
C ALA A 30 1.71 -7.92 -15.55
N GLY A 31 1.60 -9.25 -15.49
CA GLY A 31 2.62 -10.18 -15.97
C GLY A 31 3.90 -10.20 -15.12
N THR A 32 3.84 -9.70 -13.88
CA THR A 32 4.99 -9.66 -12.97
C THR A 32 5.06 -10.94 -12.15
N ASP A 33 6.26 -11.51 -12.04
CA ASP A 33 6.51 -12.66 -11.16
C ASP A 33 6.46 -12.26 -9.68
N GLU A 34 5.83 -13.10 -8.85
CA GLU A 34 5.61 -12.80 -7.43
C GLU A 34 6.94 -12.56 -6.68
N ALA A 35 8.02 -13.26 -7.04
CA ALA A 35 9.32 -13.10 -6.38
C ALA A 35 10.00 -11.75 -6.70
N SER A 36 9.51 -11.03 -7.71
CA SER A 36 10.00 -9.70 -8.10
C SER A 36 9.19 -8.55 -7.51
N VAL A 37 8.17 -8.85 -6.69
CA VAL A 37 7.26 -7.86 -6.11
C VAL A 37 7.50 -7.74 -4.61
N PHE A 38 7.70 -6.51 -4.15
CA PHE A 38 7.69 -6.16 -2.74
C PHE A 38 6.55 -5.19 -2.45
N ALA A 39 5.71 -5.49 -1.47
CA ALA A 39 4.62 -4.63 -1.04
C ALA A 39 4.89 -4.11 0.38
N ALA A 40 5.15 -2.80 0.49
CA ALA A 40 5.18 -2.10 1.78
C ALA A 40 3.78 -1.61 2.13
N ILE A 41 3.32 -1.90 3.35
CA ILE A 41 2.09 -1.35 3.91
C ILE A 41 2.46 -0.36 5.00
N GLU A 42 1.99 0.87 4.85
CA GLU A 42 2.19 1.97 5.80
C GLU A 42 0.85 2.39 6.39
N GLU A 43 0.78 2.51 7.71
CA GLU A 43 -0.41 3.07 8.37
C GLU A 43 -0.21 4.56 8.63
N VAL A 44 -1.16 5.37 8.19
CA VAL A 44 -1.14 6.83 8.31
C VAL A 44 -2.26 7.27 9.26
N PRO A 45 -1.94 8.03 10.31
CA PRO A 45 -2.95 8.61 11.19
C PRO A 45 -3.91 9.53 10.43
N PRO A 46 -5.21 9.58 10.77
CA PRO A 46 -6.17 10.44 10.10
C PRO A 46 -5.76 11.92 10.06
N VAL A 47 -5.13 12.42 11.12
CA VAL A 47 -4.62 13.80 11.20
C VAL A 47 -3.53 14.12 10.18
N ALA A 48 -2.76 13.10 9.76
CA ALA A 48 -1.67 13.25 8.81
C ALA A 48 -2.09 12.93 7.36
N TRP A 49 -3.30 12.41 7.15
CA TRP A 49 -3.75 11.89 5.85
C TRP A 49 -3.77 12.97 4.76
N MET A 50 -4.25 14.17 5.09
CA MET A 50 -4.38 15.26 4.12
C MET A 50 -3.05 15.62 3.48
N GLU A 51 -2.01 15.77 4.30
CA GLU A 51 -0.67 16.19 3.87
C GLU A 51 0.11 15.01 3.28
N GLN A 52 0.15 13.87 3.98
CA GLN A 52 1.06 12.77 3.64
C GLN A 52 0.53 11.79 2.58
N VAL A 53 -0.77 11.84 2.28
CA VAL A 53 -1.41 10.94 1.30
C VAL A 53 -2.15 11.74 0.25
N TYR A 54 -3.12 12.56 0.67
CA TYR A 54 -4.00 13.19 -0.30
C TYR A 54 -3.27 14.21 -1.17
N GLN A 55 -2.62 15.20 -0.57
CA GLN A 55 -1.87 16.21 -1.32
C GLN A 55 -0.62 15.64 -2.00
N ALA A 56 0.02 14.65 -1.37
CA ALA A 56 1.28 14.08 -1.87
C ALA A 56 1.09 13.09 -3.04
N ASP A 57 0.12 12.16 -2.94
CA ASP A 57 0.02 11.02 -3.85
C ASP A 57 -1.30 10.95 -4.65
N ILE A 58 -2.34 11.67 -4.21
CA ILE A 58 -3.70 11.58 -4.82
C ILE A 58 -4.03 12.83 -5.64
N LEU A 59 -3.74 14.02 -5.12
CA LEU A 59 -4.05 15.26 -5.79
C LEU A 59 -3.28 15.33 -7.11
N PRO A 60 -3.95 15.50 -8.26
CA PRO A 60 -3.27 15.62 -9.54
C PRO A 60 -2.35 16.84 -9.51
N HIS A 61 -1.10 16.66 -9.95
CA HIS A 61 -0.22 17.77 -10.29
C HIS A 61 -0.57 18.35 -11.66
#